data_AF-A0A1B6NR55-F1
#
_entry.id   AF-A0A1B6NR55-F1
#
_cell.length_a   1.000
_cell.length_b   1.000
_cell.length_c   1.000
_cell.angle_alpha   90.00
_cell.angle_beta   90.00
_cell.angle_gamma   90.00
#
_symmetry.space_group_name_H-M   'P 1'
#
loop_
_entity.id
_entity.type
_entity.pdbx_description
1 polymer ?
#
loop_
_entity_poly.entity_id
_entity_poly.type
_entity_poly.pdbx_seq_one_letter_code
_entity_poly.pdbx_strand_id
1 'polypeptide(L)'
;MLDNSHPEGKWCGVNDELIVLRETGCYADFTFPSPDESQPAMLNTIYYAKDDPEKPKSYETGRPIVKGGKAWGDLLLIQGILGLNWKVRKKGIFPQIENSDVRKTFSPTPNRVDLWVDQAIHVEGKPEWIFIKVHTHGAQDGDMDTLLGEPIKEMHRHLTSKYNDGKNYALHYVSAREMYNIIKAAEAGEEGNPNHFRDYVLAPPAFKKLA
;
A
#
# COMPACT_ATOMS: atom_id res chain seq x y z
N MET A 1 6.74 -13.52 -0.37
CA MET A 1 7.21 -13.19 0.98
C MET A 1 8.52 -12.44 0.83
N LEU A 2 8.82 -11.54 1.75
CA LEU A 2 10.05 -10.74 1.76
C LEU A 2 10.98 -11.28 2.84
N ASP A 3 12.29 -11.19 2.66
CA ASP A 3 13.32 -11.33 3.69
C ASP A 3 13.18 -12.58 4.58
N ASN A 4 13.16 -13.77 3.94
CA ASN A 4 13.07 -15.06 4.63
C ASN A 4 12.01 -15.19 5.73
N SER A 5 10.90 -14.45 5.61
CA SER A 5 9.95 -14.25 6.71
C SER A 5 9.09 -15.45 7.08
N HIS A 6 8.94 -16.44 6.19
CA HIS A 6 8.12 -17.62 6.49
C HIS A 6 8.87 -18.53 7.47
N PRO A 7 8.24 -19.00 8.57
CA PRO A 7 8.92 -19.80 9.60
C PRO A 7 9.61 -21.08 9.07
N GLU A 8 9.05 -21.67 8.02
CA GLU A 8 9.61 -22.86 7.36
C GLU A 8 10.64 -22.55 6.25
N GLY A 9 11.02 -21.28 6.04
CA GLY A 9 11.94 -20.86 4.97
C GLY A 9 11.40 -21.06 3.55
N LYS A 10 10.07 -21.18 3.40
CA LYS A 10 9.41 -21.43 2.10
C LYS A 10 8.96 -20.11 1.47
N TRP A 11 9.02 -20.06 0.13
CA TRP A 11 8.44 -18.97 -0.68
C TRP A 11 8.98 -17.57 -0.34
N CYS A 12 10.20 -17.51 0.21
CA CYS A 12 10.93 -16.31 0.58
C CYS A 12 12.26 -16.20 -0.17
N GLY A 13 12.88 -15.02 -0.12
CA GLY A 13 14.18 -14.74 -0.71
C GLY A 13 15.37 -15.13 0.19
N VAL A 14 16.07 -14.13 0.72
CA VAL A 14 17.31 -14.24 1.51
C VAL A 14 17.25 -13.29 2.70
N ASN A 15 18.09 -13.47 3.72
CA ASN A 15 18.07 -12.61 4.93
C ASN A 15 18.55 -11.18 4.68
N ASP A 16 19.29 -10.94 3.59
CA ASP A 16 19.78 -9.61 3.19
C ASP A 16 18.96 -9.03 2.04
N GLU A 17 17.71 -9.47 1.87
CA GLU A 17 16.88 -9.13 0.72
C GLU A 17 16.59 -7.63 0.64
N LEU A 18 16.48 -6.89 1.74
CA LEU A 18 16.19 -5.45 1.70
C LEU A 18 17.42 -4.68 1.19
N ILE A 19 18.62 -5.09 1.62
CA ILE A 19 19.88 -4.55 1.10
C ILE A 19 19.99 -4.83 -0.40
N VAL A 20 19.77 -6.07 -0.83
CA VAL A 20 19.82 -6.46 -2.25
C VAL A 20 18.82 -5.67 -3.08
N LEU A 21 17.58 -5.52 -2.61
CA LEU A 21 16.55 -4.73 -3.27
C LEU A 21 16.97 -3.27 -3.43
N ARG A 22 17.48 -2.64 -2.36
CA ARG A 22 17.98 -1.26 -2.41
C ARG A 22 19.11 -1.10 -3.43
N GLU A 23 20.11 -1.99 -3.37
CA GLU A 23 21.29 -1.93 -4.23
C GLU A 23 20.98 -2.19 -5.71
N THR A 24 19.91 -2.94 -5.98
CA THR A 24 19.38 -3.16 -7.33
C THR A 24 18.40 -2.08 -7.79
N GLY A 25 18.18 -1.04 -7.00
CA GLY A 25 17.40 0.14 -7.37
C GLY A 25 15.91 0.09 -7.00
N CYS A 26 15.50 -0.84 -6.14
CA CYS A 26 14.17 -0.82 -5.55
C CYS A 26 14.02 0.40 -4.63
N TYR A 27 12.95 1.19 -4.83
CA TYR A 27 12.73 2.43 -4.09
C TYR A 27 11.76 2.27 -2.90
N ALA A 28 10.90 1.26 -2.94
CA ALA A 28 9.97 0.92 -1.88
C ALA A 28 9.39 -0.49 -2.09
N ASP A 29 8.96 -1.12 -1.00
CA ASP A 29 8.21 -2.36 -1.02
C ASP A 29 6.70 -2.09 -0.94
N PHE A 30 5.93 -2.86 -1.71
CA PHE A 30 4.46 -2.81 -1.76
C PHE A 30 3.85 -4.21 -1.53
N THR A 31 4.58 -5.13 -0.92
CA THR A 31 4.19 -6.53 -0.78
C THR A 31 2.98 -6.68 0.14
N PHE A 32 2.94 -5.92 1.24
CA PHE A 32 1.94 -6.09 2.30
C PHE A 32 0.59 -5.44 1.98
N PRO A 33 -0.52 -5.95 2.55
CA PRO A 33 -0.59 -6.97 3.62
C PRO A 33 -0.50 -8.42 3.11
N SER A 34 0.07 -9.28 3.95
CA SER A 34 0.10 -10.74 3.81
C SER A 34 -0.36 -11.33 5.13
N PRO A 35 -1.67 -11.63 5.33
CA PRO A 35 -2.25 -11.93 6.65
C PRO A 35 -1.93 -13.37 7.13
N ASP A 36 -0.65 -13.70 7.14
CA ASP A 36 -0.01 -14.90 7.68
C ASP A 36 1.19 -14.48 8.56
N GLU A 37 2.07 -15.42 8.91
CA GLU A 37 3.23 -15.20 9.77
C GLU A 37 4.26 -14.20 9.19
N SER A 38 4.20 -13.89 7.89
CA SER A 38 5.05 -12.87 7.26
C SER A 38 4.57 -11.44 7.48
N GLN A 39 3.34 -11.23 7.94
CA GLN A 39 2.81 -9.90 8.17
C GLN A 39 3.71 -9.14 9.16
N PRO A 40 4.16 -7.91 8.85
CA PRO A 40 4.86 -7.07 9.83
C PRO A 40 3.97 -6.69 11.01
N ALA A 41 4.58 -6.43 12.17
CA ALA A 41 3.88 -5.92 13.34
C ALA A 41 3.38 -4.48 13.17
N MET A 42 4.07 -3.66 12.36
CA MET A 42 3.66 -2.28 12.09
C MET A 42 2.54 -2.22 11.04
N LEU A 43 1.29 -2.33 11.47
CA LEU A 43 0.12 -2.31 10.59
C LEU A 43 -0.27 -0.88 10.17
N ASN A 44 -0.83 -0.73 8.97
CA ASN A 44 -1.41 0.52 8.46
C ASN A 44 -0.51 1.76 8.64
N THR A 45 0.79 1.53 8.54
CA THR A 45 1.84 2.54 8.76
C THR A 45 2.77 2.52 7.57
N ILE A 46 3.15 3.71 7.10
CA ILE A 46 4.25 3.87 6.12
C ILE A 46 5.53 4.05 6.94
N TYR A 47 6.51 3.16 6.76
CA TYR A 47 7.72 3.19 7.58
C TYR A 47 8.94 2.68 6.84
N TYR A 48 10.10 3.13 7.30
CA TYR A 48 11.39 2.62 6.88
C TYR A 48 11.76 1.36 7.66
N ALA A 49 12.20 0.33 6.96
CA ALA A 49 12.85 -0.85 7.53
C ALA A 49 14.36 -0.79 7.31
N LYS A 50 15.11 -1.37 8.24
CA LYS A 50 16.54 -1.58 8.12
C LYS A 50 16.81 -3.07 8.22
N ASP A 51 17.64 -3.57 7.32
CA ASP A 51 18.00 -4.97 7.23
C ASP A 51 18.93 -5.42 8.36
N ASP A 52 18.79 -6.67 8.77
CA ASP A 52 19.73 -7.44 9.59
C ASP A 52 20.11 -8.69 8.77
N PRO A 53 21.22 -8.69 8.02
CA PRO A 53 21.54 -9.75 7.08
C PRO A 53 21.75 -11.13 7.73
N GLU A 54 21.88 -11.18 9.06
CA GLU A 54 22.02 -12.41 9.83
C GLU A 54 20.66 -12.99 10.29
N LYS A 55 19.55 -12.27 10.11
CA LYS A 55 18.21 -12.70 10.55
C LYS A 55 17.15 -12.45 9.48
N PRO A 56 16.10 -13.29 9.42
CA PRO A 56 14.97 -13.00 8.55
C PRO A 56 14.07 -11.90 9.13
N LYS A 57 13.15 -11.41 8.30
CA LYS A 57 12.01 -10.56 8.66
C LYS A 57 12.43 -9.24 9.33
N SER A 58 13.52 -8.65 8.88
CA SER A 58 14.07 -7.37 9.33
C SER A 58 13.08 -6.22 9.20
N TYR A 59 12.08 -6.35 8.33
CA TYR A 59 10.99 -5.39 8.18
C TYR A 59 9.89 -5.50 9.26
N GLU A 60 9.95 -6.46 10.19
CA GLU A 60 8.93 -6.65 11.24
C GLU A 60 8.60 -5.37 12.00
N THR A 61 9.64 -4.55 12.24
CA THR A 61 9.54 -3.21 12.84
C THR A 61 10.42 -2.23 12.08
N GLY A 62 10.24 -0.94 12.35
CA GLY A 62 10.98 0.10 11.65
C GLY A 62 10.69 1.49 12.22
N ARG A 63 10.92 2.51 11.40
CA ARG A 63 10.68 3.91 11.76
C ARG A 63 9.54 4.49 10.93
N PRO A 64 8.41 4.90 11.55
CA PRO A 64 7.37 5.61 10.84
C PRO A 64 7.93 6.81 10.07
N ILE A 65 7.35 7.08 8.92
CA ILE A 65 7.67 8.27 8.16
C ILE A 65 6.97 9.48 8.81
N VAL A 66 7.73 10.56 9.02
CA VAL A 66 7.27 11.76 9.72
C VAL A 66 7.52 13.01 8.86
N LYS A 67 6.65 14.02 8.95
CA LYS A 67 6.88 15.33 8.34
C LYS A 67 8.19 15.94 8.86
N GLY A 68 9.05 16.42 7.95
CA GLY A 68 10.41 16.88 8.24
C GLY A 68 11.42 15.76 8.49
N GLY A 69 11.03 14.50 8.24
CA GLY A 69 11.87 13.32 8.37
C GLY A 69 12.97 13.22 7.32
N LYS A 70 13.77 12.16 7.43
CA LYS A 70 14.79 11.80 6.45
C LYS A 70 14.74 10.30 6.22
N ALA A 71 15.13 9.90 5.01
CA ALA A 71 15.30 8.50 4.67
C ALA A 71 16.20 7.78 5.69
N TRP A 72 15.78 6.58 6.08
CA TRP A 72 16.47 5.74 7.05
C TRP A 72 16.41 4.28 6.60
N GLY A 73 17.38 3.47 7.05
CA GLY A 73 17.41 2.05 6.75
C GLY A 73 17.64 1.76 5.26
N ASP A 74 17.03 0.68 4.79
CA ASP A 74 17.30 0.11 3.47
C ASP A 74 16.10 0.23 2.53
N LEU A 75 14.87 0.12 3.06
CA LEU A 75 13.67 0.12 2.24
C LEU A 75 12.50 0.83 2.92
N LEU A 76 11.68 1.54 2.13
CA LEU A 76 10.42 2.12 2.58
C LEU A 76 9.30 1.11 2.33
N LEU A 77 8.50 0.79 3.34
CA LEU A 77 7.34 -0.08 3.21
C LEU A 77 6.07 0.75 3.04
N ILE A 78 5.38 0.54 1.92
CA ILE A 78 4.10 1.16 1.61
C ILE A 78 3.06 0.05 1.50
N GLN A 79 2.41 -0.21 2.64
CA GLN A 79 1.49 -1.31 2.79
C GLN A 79 0.09 -0.95 2.31
N GLY A 80 -0.70 -1.98 2.01
CA GLY A 80 -2.16 -1.84 1.96
C GLY A 80 -2.76 -1.82 3.36
N ILE A 81 -4.07 -1.68 3.41
CA ILE A 81 -4.87 -1.78 4.63
C ILE A 81 -4.95 -3.23 5.11
N LEU A 82 -4.63 -3.45 6.38
CA LEU A 82 -5.03 -4.62 7.17
C LEU A 82 -5.95 -4.16 8.32
N GLY A 83 -7.16 -4.72 8.42
CA GLY A 83 -8.11 -4.28 9.44
C GLY A 83 -9.28 -5.25 9.64
N LEU A 84 -10.27 -4.81 10.43
CA LEU A 84 -11.48 -5.60 10.69
C LEU A 84 -12.70 -4.92 10.07
N ASN A 85 -13.38 -5.62 9.17
CA ASN A 85 -14.63 -5.18 8.59
C ASN A 85 -15.83 -5.70 9.42
N TRP A 86 -16.30 -4.88 10.35
CA TRP A 86 -17.40 -5.21 11.26
C TRP A 86 -18.78 -5.30 10.60
N LYS A 87 -18.93 -4.69 9.43
CA LYS A 87 -20.18 -4.71 8.65
C LYS A 87 -20.32 -5.98 7.80
N VAL A 88 -19.25 -6.78 7.67
CA VAL A 88 -19.29 -8.11 7.05
C VAL A 88 -18.94 -9.14 8.11
N ARG A 89 -19.92 -9.96 8.52
CA ARG A 89 -19.72 -10.97 9.57
C ARG A 89 -19.59 -12.37 9.00
N LYS A 90 -18.40 -12.97 9.11
CA LYS A 90 -18.20 -14.41 8.89
C LYS A 90 -18.92 -15.20 9.97
N LYS A 91 -19.69 -16.21 9.54
CA LYS A 91 -20.53 -17.05 10.42
C LYS A 91 -21.49 -16.25 11.33
N GLY A 92 -21.85 -15.02 10.94
CA GLY A 92 -22.76 -14.15 11.67
C GLY A 92 -22.18 -13.40 12.88
N ILE A 93 -20.96 -13.73 13.33
CA ILE A 93 -20.40 -13.19 14.59
C ILE A 93 -18.99 -12.60 14.47
N PHE A 94 -18.13 -13.09 13.57
CA PHE A 94 -16.75 -12.62 13.47
C PHE A 94 -16.59 -11.60 12.34
N PRO A 95 -15.95 -10.44 12.56
CA PRO A 95 -15.67 -9.51 11.48
C PRO A 95 -14.78 -10.16 10.41
N GLN A 96 -15.00 -9.83 9.15
CA GLN A 96 -14.07 -10.21 8.08
C GLN A 96 -12.75 -9.45 8.25
N ILE A 97 -11.63 -10.14 8.15
CA ILE A 97 -10.31 -9.48 8.04
C ILE A 97 -10.26 -8.80 6.67
N GLU A 98 -10.09 -7.49 6.68
CA GLU A 98 -9.76 -6.68 5.53
C GLU A 98 -8.25 -6.78 5.27
N ASN A 99 -7.84 -7.07 4.04
CA ASN A 99 -6.44 -7.19 3.62
C ASN A 99 -6.18 -6.48 2.28
N SER A 100 -7.02 -5.54 1.87
CA SER A 100 -6.87 -4.76 0.63
C SER A 100 -6.83 -5.57 -0.67
N ASP A 101 -7.25 -6.83 -0.62
CA ASP A 101 -7.38 -7.70 -1.78
C ASP A 101 -8.70 -7.42 -2.50
N VAL A 102 -8.63 -7.26 -3.82
CA VAL A 102 -9.79 -7.02 -4.69
C VAL A 102 -9.92 -8.21 -5.63
N ARG A 103 -10.88 -9.08 -5.35
CA ARG A 103 -11.19 -10.28 -6.12
C ARG A 103 -12.59 -10.76 -5.82
N LYS A 104 -13.10 -11.83 -6.44
CA LYS A 104 -14.49 -12.28 -6.26
C LYS A 104 -14.87 -12.57 -4.80
N THR A 105 -13.95 -13.16 -4.04
CA THR A 105 -14.16 -13.47 -2.60
C THR A 105 -13.99 -12.25 -1.69
N PHE A 106 -13.42 -11.16 -2.21
CA PHE A 106 -13.23 -9.87 -1.57
C PHE A 106 -13.63 -8.78 -2.56
N SER A 107 -14.93 -8.71 -2.90
CA SER A 107 -15.42 -7.70 -3.84
C SER A 107 -15.26 -6.28 -3.27
N PRO A 108 -14.97 -5.26 -4.09
CA PRO A 108 -14.68 -3.90 -3.63
C PRO A 108 -15.98 -3.11 -3.36
N THR A 109 -16.72 -3.51 -2.34
CA THR A 109 -18.01 -2.88 -1.99
C THR A 109 -17.82 -1.45 -1.45
N PRO A 110 -18.83 -0.57 -1.54
CA PRO A 110 -18.82 0.77 -0.94
C PRO A 110 -18.39 0.80 0.53
N ASN A 111 -18.82 -0.19 1.31
CA ASN A 111 -18.42 -0.32 2.70
C ASN A 111 -16.91 -0.57 2.89
N ARG A 112 -16.28 -1.35 2.01
CA ARG A 112 -14.84 -1.56 2.09
C ARG A 112 -14.08 -0.29 1.74
N VAL A 113 -14.55 0.44 0.72
CA VAL A 113 -14.00 1.76 0.38
C VAL A 113 -14.07 2.72 1.56
N ASP A 114 -15.23 2.79 2.25
CA ASP A 114 -15.38 3.60 3.46
C ASP A 114 -14.34 3.20 4.52
N LEU A 115 -14.19 1.90 4.77
CA LEU A 115 -13.20 1.39 5.72
C LEU A 115 -11.77 1.75 5.32
N TRP A 116 -11.42 1.68 4.03
CA TRP A 116 -10.09 2.05 3.54
C TRP A 116 -9.79 3.53 3.78
N VAL A 117 -10.76 4.42 3.54
CA VAL A 117 -10.64 5.85 3.82
C VAL A 117 -10.52 6.09 5.33
N ASP A 118 -11.35 5.42 6.13
CA ASP A 118 -11.37 5.56 7.60
C ASP A 118 -10.07 5.11 8.27
N GLN A 119 -9.25 4.26 7.63
CA GLN A 119 -7.91 3.94 8.16
C GLN A 119 -6.97 5.15 8.16
N ALA A 120 -7.23 6.13 7.29
CA ALA A 120 -6.50 7.38 7.20
C ALA A 120 -4.97 7.19 7.25
N ILE A 121 -4.42 6.23 6.49
CA ILE A 121 -2.97 5.99 6.44
C ILE A 121 -2.29 7.23 5.82
N HIS A 122 -1.38 7.87 6.55
CA HIS A 122 -0.73 9.11 6.15
C HIS A 122 0.72 9.17 6.63
N VAL A 123 1.47 10.18 6.18
CA VAL A 123 2.77 10.54 6.78
C VAL A 123 2.51 11.25 8.11
N GLU A 124 3.10 10.80 9.20
CA GLU A 124 2.83 11.40 10.52
C GLU A 124 3.10 12.91 10.53
N GLY A 125 2.16 13.69 11.07
CA GLY A 125 2.22 15.15 11.02
C GLY A 125 1.72 15.77 9.69
N LYS A 126 1.19 14.95 8.77
CA LYS A 126 0.56 15.37 7.51
C LYS A 126 -0.73 14.58 7.21
N PRO A 127 -1.77 14.69 8.05
CA PRO A 127 -2.98 13.87 7.96
C PRO A 127 -3.89 14.19 6.77
N GLU A 128 -3.68 15.31 6.09
CA GLU A 128 -4.51 15.76 4.98
C GLU A 128 -4.31 14.94 3.69
N TRP A 129 -3.21 14.18 3.57
CA TRP A 129 -2.96 13.28 2.44
C TRP A 129 -3.02 11.83 2.92
N ILE A 130 -4.11 11.15 2.56
CA ILE A 130 -4.32 9.74 2.87
C ILE A 130 -3.90 8.86 1.68
N PHE A 131 -3.29 7.71 1.98
CA PHE A 131 -2.80 6.76 0.99
C PHE A 131 -3.58 5.45 1.10
N ILE A 132 -4.22 5.06 0.00
CA ILE A 132 -4.97 3.81 -0.10
C ILE A 132 -4.31 2.94 -1.16
N LYS A 133 -3.67 1.86 -0.73
CA LYS A 133 -3.12 0.82 -1.61
C LYS A 133 -3.99 -0.43 -1.53
N VAL A 134 -4.56 -0.80 -2.67
CA VAL A 134 -5.25 -2.08 -2.88
C VAL A 134 -4.46 -2.95 -3.85
N HIS A 135 -4.71 -4.26 -3.84
CA HIS A 135 -4.04 -5.21 -4.72
C HIS A 135 -4.99 -6.30 -5.19
N THR A 136 -4.54 -7.09 -6.16
CA THR A 136 -5.19 -8.31 -6.61
C THR A 136 -4.11 -9.30 -7.05
N HIS A 137 -4.42 -10.60 -7.07
CA HIS A 137 -3.47 -11.66 -7.47
C HIS A 137 -3.45 -11.89 -8.99
N GLY A 138 -3.54 -10.79 -9.75
CA GLY A 138 -3.76 -10.81 -11.20
C GLY A 138 -5.24 -10.98 -11.59
N ALA A 139 -5.50 -11.05 -12.89
CA ALA A 139 -6.85 -11.22 -13.44
C ALA A 139 -7.12 -12.70 -13.75
N GLN A 140 -7.22 -13.53 -12.71
CA GLN A 140 -7.60 -14.93 -12.88
C GLN A 140 -9.04 -15.05 -13.40
N ASP A 141 -9.34 -16.07 -14.21
CA ASP A 141 -10.66 -16.26 -14.86
C ASP A 141 -11.83 -16.15 -13.87
N GLY A 142 -11.66 -16.70 -12.66
CA GLY A 142 -12.68 -16.66 -11.60
C GLY A 142 -12.96 -15.27 -11.03
N ASP A 143 -12.05 -14.31 -11.22
CA ASP A 143 -12.12 -12.95 -10.68
C ASP A 143 -12.46 -11.89 -11.74
N MET A 144 -12.46 -12.25 -13.04
CA MET A 144 -12.68 -11.33 -14.16
C MET A 144 -13.96 -10.50 -14.02
N ASP A 145 -15.09 -11.13 -13.67
CA ASP A 145 -16.36 -10.41 -13.50
C ASP A 145 -16.28 -9.36 -12.39
N THR A 146 -15.46 -9.58 -11.37
CA THR A 146 -15.28 -8.63 -10.28
C THR A 146 -14.32 -7.51 -10.68
N LEU A 147 -13.21 -7.86 -11.33
CA LEU A 147 -12.13 -6.95 -11.69
C LEU A 147 -12.42 -6.09 -12.92
N LEU A 148 -13.24 -6.58 -13.85
CA LEU A 148 -13.54 -5.95 -15.14
C LEU A 148 -15.03 -5.64 -15.33
N GLY A 149 -15.90 -6.16 -14.45
CA GLY A 149 -17.35 -6.02 -14.54
C GLY A 149 -17.94 -4.95 -13.63
N GLU A 150 -19.15 -5.18 -13.14
CA GLU A 150 -19.91 -4.21 -12.35
C GLU A 150 -19.31 -3.89 -10.96
N PRO A 151 -18.71 -4.84 -10.22
CA PRO A 151 -18.16 -4.55 -8.90
C PRO A 151 -17.07 -3.47 -8.89
N ILE A 152 -16.11 -3.51 -9.82
CA ILE A 152 -15.08 -2.46 -9.92
C ILE A 152 -15.69 -1.12 -10.34
N LYS A 153 -16.70 -1.12 -11.22
CA LYS A 153 -17.40 0.11 -11.64
C LYS A 153 -18.12 0.75 -10.47
N GLU A 154 -18.77 -0.05 -9.62
CA GLU A 154 -19.42 0.44 -8.41
C GLU A 154 -18.42 1.01 -7.40
N MET A 155 -17.26 0.35 -7.23
CA MET A 155 -16.16 0.90 -6.42
C MET A 155 -15.75 2.29 -6.90
N HIS A 156 -15.52 2.45 -8.21
CA HIS A 156 -15.14 3.74 -8.80
C HIS A 156 -16.26 4.79 -8.69
N ARG A 157 -17.53 4.41 -8.87
CA ARG A 157 -18.68 5.32 -8.66
C ARG A 157 -18.76 5.79 -7.22
N HIS A 158 -18.59 4.91 -6.24
CA HIS A 158 -18.59 5.28 -4.83
C HIS A 158 -17.42 6.21 -4.46
N LEU A 159 -16.20 5.86 -4.90
CA LEU A 159 -15.01 6.71 -4.74
C LEU A 159 -15.24 8.12 -5.31
N THR A 160 -15.73 8.21 -6.55
CA THR A 160 -15.88 9.50 -7.23
C THR A 160 -17.07 10.32 -6.75
N SER A 161 -18.15 9.68 -6.28
CA SER A 161 -19.32 10.41 -5.77
C SER A 161 -19.15 10.88 -4.33
N LYS A 162 -18.51 10.08 -3.47
CA LYS A 162 -18.38 10.37 -2.04
C LYS A 162 -17.04 11.03 -1.67
N TYR A 163 -15.96 10.68 -2.35
CA TYR A 163 -14.58 11.06 -1.99
C TYR A 163 -13.87 11.88 -3.07
N ASN A 164 -14.62 12.62 -3.89
CA ASN A 164 -14.06 13.51 -4.91
C ASN A 164 -14.93 14.76 -5.15
N ASP A 165 -15.38 15.39 -4.07
CA ASP A 165 -16.29 16.55 -4.12
C ASP A 165 -15.58 17.89 -4.40
N GLY A 166 -14.24 17.90 -4.40
CA GLY A 166 -13.42 19.10 -4.60
C GLY A 166 -13.47 20.10 -3.45
N LYS A 167 -14.09 19.75 -2.32
CA LYS A 167 -14.22 20.59 -1.13
C LYS A 167 -13.64 19.92 0.10
N ASN A 168 -14.15 18.73 0.44
CA ASN A 168 -13.68 17.92 1.56
C ASN A 168 -12.68 16.86 1.08
N TYR A 169 -12.85 16.36 -0.14
CA TYR A 169 -12.03 15.30 -0.70
C TYR A 169 -11.63 15.59 -2.15
N ALA A 170 -10.40 15.24 -2.48
CA ALA A 170 -9.89 15.16 -3.86
C ALA A 170 -9.30 13.77 -4.08
N LEU A 171 -9.77 13.07 -5.13
CA LEU A 171 -9.36 11.72 -5.45
C LEU A 171 -8.26 11.73 -6.51
N HIS A 172 -7.12 11.11 -6.18
CA HIS A 172 -5.99 10.97 -7.09
C HIS A 172 -5.70 9.49 -7.34
N TYR A 173 -5.96 9.02 -8.57
CA TYR A 173 -5.43 7.74 -9.03
C TYR A 173 -3.95 7.91 -9.41
N VAL A 174 -3.11 7.08 -8.80
CA VAL A 174 -1.65 7.14 -8.92
C VAL A 174 -1.09 5.72 -9.06
N SER A 175 0.00 5.61 -9.82
CA SER A 175 0.86 4.43 -9.84
C SER A 175 1.65 4.30 -8.53
N ALA A 176 2.25 3.13 -8.29
CA ALA A 176 3.13 2.90 -7.13
C ALA A 176 4.30 3.90 -7.06
N ARG A 177 4.90 4.23 -8.22
CA ARG A 177 5.96 5.24 -8.33
C ARG A 177 5.48 6.63 -7.93
N GLU A 178 4.31 7.05 -8.43
CA GLU A 178 3.73 8.35 -8.10
C GLU A 178 3.32 8.42 -6.63
N MET A 179 2.75 7.34 -6.07
CA MET A 179 2.46 7.21 -4.64
C MET A 179 3.72 7.40 -3.80
N TYR A 180 4.81 6.73 -4.16
CA TYR A 180 6.11 6.91 -3.52
C TYR A 180 6.55 8.38 -3.55
N ASN A 181 6.52 9.03 -4.72
CA ASN A 181 6.93 10.44 -4.83
C ASN A 181 6.07 11.38 -3.98
N ILE A 182 4.75 11.17 -3.92
CA ILE A 182 3.84 11.97 -3.09
C ILE A 182 4.12 11.75 -1.60
N ILE A 183 4.43 10.51 -1.19
CA ILE A 183 4.85 10.19 0.18
C ILE A 183 6.17 10.90 0.52
N LYS A 184 7.13 10.93 -0.41
CA LYS A 184 8.40 11.63 -0.20
C LYS A 184 8.23 13.15 -0.13
N ALA A 185 7.32 13.72 -0.92
CA ALA A 185 6.94 15.14 -0.80
C ALA A 185 6.25 15.43 0.54
N ALA A 186 5.37 14.52 0.99
CA ALA A 186 4.74 14.60 2.30
C ALA A 186 5.76 14.58 3.45
N GLU A 187 6.73 13.67 3.40
CA GLU A 187 7.84 13.61 4.36
C GLU A 187 8.67 14.89 4.36
N ALA A 188 8.96 15.47 3.18
CA ALA A 188 9.65 16.75 3.07
C ALA A 188 8.82 17.94 3.59
N GLY A 189 7.53 17.73 3.89
CA GLY A 189 6.63 18.75 4.41
C GLY A 189 6.06 19.66 3.36
N GLU A 190 6.10 19.28 2.08
CA GLU A 190 5.47 19.99 0.98
C GLU A 190 3.98 20.18 1.23
N GLU A 191 3.38 21.28 0.76
CA GLU A 191 1.98 21.61 1.01
C GLU A 191 1.18 21.75 -0.31
N GLY A 192 -0.15 21.81 -0.19
CA GLY A 192 -1.05 21.99 -1.33
C GLY A 192 -1.51 20.69 -1.98
N ASN A 193 -1.66 20.72 -3.31
CA ASN A 193 -2.25 19.62 -4.07
C ASN A 193 -1.22 18.49 -4.31
N PRO A 194 -1.44 17.25 -3.83
CA PRO A 194 -0.50 16.14 -4.00
C PRO A 194 -0.22 15.80 -5.47
N ASN A 195 -1.15 16.15 -6.39
CA ASN A 195 -0.98 15.92 -7.82
C ASN A 195 0.25 16.61 -8.43
N HIS A 196 0.76 17.68 -7.80
CA HIS A 196 1.94 18.40 -8.25
C HIS A 196 3.25 17.64 -7.97
N PHE A 197 3.21 16.62 -7.13
CA PHE A 197 4.39 15.90 -6.64
C PHE A 197 4.52 14.49 -7.22
N ARG A 198 3.84 14.18 -8.33
CA ARG A 198 3.90 12.86 -9.00
C ARG A 198 5.32 12.46 -9.42
N ASP A 199 6.20 13.42 -9.64
CA ASP A 199 7.57 13.25 -10.14
C ASP A 199 8.63 13.84 -9.19
N TYR A 200 8.35 13.86 -7.87
CA TYR A 200 9.17 14.56 -6.88
C TYR A 200 10.63 14.06 -6.76
N VAL A 201 10.83 12.76 -6.54
CA VAL A 201 12.18 12.14 -6.42
C VAL A 201 12.50 11.33 -7.66
N LEU A 202 11.57 10.45 -8.06
CA LEU A 202 11.71 9.55 -9.20
C LEU A 202 11.09 10.19 -10.44
N ALA A 203 11.89 10.32 -11.50
CA ALA A 203 11.42 10.77 -12.80
C ALA A 203 10.36 9.81 -13.40
N PRO A 204 9.50 10.29 -14.33
CA PRO A 204 8.61 9.41 -15.06
C PRO A 204 9.40 8.41 -15.92
N PRO A 205 8.85 7.21 -16.19
CA PRO A 205 9.50 6.24 -17.06
C PRO A 205 9.79 6.82 -18.45
N ALA A 206 11.01 6.64 -18.93
CA ALA A 206 11.37 7.04 -20.29
C ALA A 206 10.95 5.94 -21.28
N PHE A 207 9.97 6.22 -22.14
CA PHE A 207 9.67 5.33 -23.26
C PHE A 207 10.71 5.50 -24.36
N LYS A 208 11.55 4.49 -24.55
CA LYS A 208 12.35 4.38 -25.78
C LYS A 208 11.46 3.82 -26.87
N LYS A 209 11.30 4.55 -27.98
CA LYS A 209 10.77 3.93 -29.21
C LYS A 209 11.68 2.77 -29.57
N LEU A 210 11.11 1.59 -29.74
CA LEU A 210 11.82 0.49 -30.38
C LEU A 210 12.11 0.94 -31.81
N ALA A 211 13.40 0.98 -32.16
CA ALA A 211 13.88 1.33 -33.50
C ALA A 211 13.61 0.19 -34.48
#